data_AF-A0A7C6T2A8-F1
#
_entry.id   AF-A0A7C6T2A8-F1
#
_cell.length_a   1.000
_cell.length_b   1.000
_cell.length_c   1.000
_cell.angle_alpha   90.00
_cell.angle_beta   90.00
_cell.angle_gamma   90.00
#
_symmetry.space_group_name_H-M   'P 1'
#
loop_
_entity.id
_entity.type
_entity.pdbx_description
1 polymer ?
#
loop_
_entity_poly.entity_id
_entity_poly.type
_entity_poly.pdbx_seq_one_letter_code
_entity_poly.pdbx_strand_id
1 'polypeptide(L)'
;MKDNSFLLRLADEFTDRGHLLHMVDFPGAYTRGESRQAALGKLPDEYLGWHAWAGLQPLPFSFGVLQITGHDAGSLAVEDADSEILFEPERSILTRPDYDRLKSLALKSAADFMALYASIPDRMLPLKRKRRTFYGDLPVTASDMYLHVLSVNPFYFSRIGIQLNENDDLYRGRQSGFEMLEKQRDSLENSLYLADGEAWTLRKVLRRFIWHDRIHARALYRSAARNFPASEIVNPFHFSI
;
A
#
# COMPACT_ATOMS: atom_id res chain seq x y z
N MET A 1 -32.09 -1.96 -19.77
CA MET A 1 -30.74 -1.45 -19.43
C MET A 1 -30.09 -2.52 -18.56
N LYS A 2 -28.98 -3.13 -18.99
CA LYS A 2 -28.25 -4.05 -18.11
C LYS A 2 -27.70 -3.20 -16.98
N ASP A 3 -28.02 -3.57 -15.75
CA ASP A 3 -27.45 -2.98 -14.56
C ASP A 3 -25.94 -3.23 -14.62
N ASN A 4 -25.15 -2.22 -14.99
CA ASN A 4 -23.69 -2.29 -15.01
C ASN A 4 -23.14 -2.10 -13.59
N SER A 5 -23.79 -2.70 -12.60
CA SER A 5 -23.33 -2.68 -11.22
C SER A 5 -22.07 -3.54 -11.10
N PHE A 6 -20.92 -2.88 -10.93
CA PHE A 6 -19.67 -3.55 -10.58
C PHE A 6 -19.69 -3.93 -9.09
N LEU A 7 -19.42 -5.20 -8.78
CA LEU A 7 -19.27 -5.68 -7.41
C LEU A 7 -17.90 -5.23 -6.87
N LEU A 8 -17.88 -4.37 -5.86
CA LEU A 8 -16.65 -4.00 -5.16
C LEU A 8 -16.43 -4.94 -3.97
N ARG A 9 -15.33 -5.69 -4.01
CA ARG A 9 -14.91 -6.58 -2.91
C ARG A 9 -14.01 -5.82 -1.94
N LEU A 10 -14.40 -5.85 -0.67
CA LEU A 10 -13.70 -5.21 0.43
C LEU A 10 -13.29 -6.27 1.45
N ALA A 11 -12.08 -6.12 1.97
CA ALA A 11 -11.61 -6.83 3.15
C ALA A 11 -11.52 -5.81 4.30
N ASP A 12 -12.30 -6.03 5.36
CA ASP A 12 -12.36 -5.18 6.55
C ASP A 12 -11.54 -5.83 7.66
N GLU A 13 -10.34 -5.32 7.89
CA GLU A 13 -9.53 -5.68 9.05
C GLU A 13 -9.82 -4.69 10.17
N PHE A 14 -10.31 -5.17 11.32
CA PHE A 14 -10.87 -4.29 12.35
C PHE A 14 -10.51 -4.72 13.77
N THR A 15 -10.49 -3.73 14.65
CA THR A 15 -10.47 -3.88 16.11
C THR A 15 -11.57 -3.00 16.71
N ASP A 16 -11.67 -2.95 18.04
CA ASP A 16 -12.50 -1.98 18.75
C ASP A 16 -12.05 -0.52 18.54
N ARG A 17 -10.80 -0.30 18.09
CA ARG A 17 -10.19 1.02 17.89
C ARG A 17 -10.30 1.54 16.46
N GLY A 18 -10.65 0.69 15.49
CA GLY A 18 -10.88 1.16 14.11
C GLY A 18 -10.99 0.06 13.07
N HIS A 19 -11.19 0.52 11.84
CA HIS A 19 -11.37 -0.28 10.64
C HIS A 19 -10.38 0.12 9.55
N LEU A 20 -9.79 -0.86 8.89
CA LEU A 20 -8.98 -0.74 7.69
C LEU A 20 -9.63 -1.56 6.57
N LEU A 21 -10.26 -0.85 5.64
CA LEU A 21 -10.91 -1.45 4.48
C LEU A 21 -9.93 -1.47 3.31
N HIS A 22 -9.56 -2.66 2.86
CA HIS A 22 -8.82 -2.85 1.62
C HIS A 22 -9.78 -3.12 0.46
N MET A 23 -9.51 -2.51 -0.70
CA MET A 23 -10.22 -2.88 -1.92
C MET A 23 -9.49 -4.05 -2.59
N VAL A 24 -10.08 -5.25 -2.56
CA VAL A 24 -9.41 -6.51 -2.93
C VAL A 24 -8.93 -6.50 -4.38
N ASP A 25 -9.72 -5.90 -5.28
CA ASP A 25 -9.44 -5.83 -6.72
C ASP A 25 -8.50 -4.70 -7.13
N PHE A 26 -8.18 -3.79 -6.21
CA PHE A 26 -7.40 -2.58 -6.46
C PHE A 26 -6.18 -2.58 -5.52
N PRO A 27 -5.09 -3.26 -5.89
CA PRO A 27 -3.93 -3.46 -5.03
C PRO A 27 -3.43 -2.16 -4.38
N GLY A 28 -3.39 -2.16 -3.05
CA GLY A 28 -2.95 -1.03 -2.24
C GLY A 28 -3.93 0.14 -2.14
N ALA A 29 -5.13 0.06 -2.74
CA ALA A 29 -6.23 0.95 -2.39
C ALA A 29 -6.80 0.58 -1.02
N TYR A 30 -6.96 1.57 -0.16
CA TYR A 30 -7.47 1.35 1.19
C TYR A 30 -8.18 2.60 1.73
N THR A 31 -9.07 2.38 2.70
CA THR A 31 -9.66 3.45 3.51
C THR A 31 -9.63 3.03 4.97
N ARG A 32 -9.63 4.01 5.88
CA ARG A 32 -9.65 3.74 7.32
C ARG A 32 -10.53 4.71 8.08
N GLY A 33 -11.06 4.27 9.21
CA GLY A 33 -11.90 5.08 10.09
C GLY A 33 -12.12 4.44 11.45
N GLU A 34 -12.49 5.26 12.44
CA GLU A 34 -12.86 4.78 13.79
C GLU A 34 -14.11 3.88 13.76
N SER A 35 -14.93 4.00 12.70
CA SER A 35 -16.04 3.10 12.42
C SER A 35 -16.01 2.62 10.98
N ARG A 36 -16.62 1.45 10.72
CA ARG A 36 -16.81 0.93 9.36
C ARG A 36 -17.47 1.96 8.44
N GLN A 37 -18.49 2.67 8.92
CA GLN A 37 -19.18 3.70 8.13
C GLN A 37 -18.26 4.86 7.77
N ALA A 38 -17.40 5.30 8.69
CA ALA A 38 -16.43 6.36 8.44
C ALA A 38 -15.34 5.95 7.43
N ALA A 39 -14.96 4.66 7.41
CA ALA A 39 -14.08 4.12 6.39
C ALA A 39 -14.78 4.02 5.03
N LEU A 40 -16.00 3.46 4.98
CA LEU A 40 -16.83 3.34 3.77
C LEU A 40 -17.07 4.68 3.09
N GLY A 41 -17.31 5.75 3.86
CA GLY A 41 -17.54 7.10 3.33
C GLY A 41 -16.36 7.68 2.53
N LYS A 42 -15.15 7.12 2.66
CA LYS A 42 -13.94 7.56 1.95
C LYS A 42 -13.64 6.72 0.70
N LEU A 43 -14.39 5.66 0.46
CA LEU A 43 -14.18 4.77 -0.69
C LEU A 43 -14.31 5.47 -2.05
N PRO A 44 -15.26 6.41 -2.29
CA PRO A 44 -15.37 7.05 -3.60
C PRO A 44 -14.07 7.76 -3.99
N ASP A 45 -13.52 8.57 -3.08
CA ASP A 45 -12.30 9.33 -3.31
C ASP A 45 -11.08 8.40 -3.50
N GLU A 46 -10.98 7.34 -2.71
CA GLU A 46 -9.90 6.36 -2.87
C GLU A 46 -9.98 5.65 -4.21
N TYR A 47 -11.19 5.24 -4.63
CA TYR A 47 -11.43 4.55 -5.88
C TYR A 47 -10.99 5.43 -7.06
N LEU A 48 -11.45 6.68 -7.10
CA LEU A 48 -11.11 7.64 -8.14
C LEU A 48 -9.60 7.96 -8.15
N GLY A 49 -9.02 8.23 -6.98
CA GLY A 49 -7.58 8.52 -6.86
C GLY A 49 -6.70 7.34 -7.26
N TRP A 50 -7.09 6.11 -6.93
CA TRP A 50 -6.36 4.91 -7.36
C TRP A 50 -6.41 4.74 -8.88
N HIS A 51 -7.57 4.95 -9.53
CA HIS A 51 -7.69 4.86 -10.99
C HIS A 51 -6.84 5.91 -11.69
N ALA A 52 -6.90 7.16 -11.22
CA ALA A 52 -6.07 8.24 -11.73
C ALA A 52 -4.57 7.89 -11.63
N TRP A 53 -4.12 7.42 -10.46
CA TRP A 53 -2.74 6.98 -10.24
C TRP A 53 -2.33 5.79 -11.13
N ALA A 54 -3.23 4.83 -11.31
CA ALA A 54 -2.98 3.65 -12.14
C ALA A 54 -3.03 3.98 -13.65
N GLY A 55 -3.45 5.19 -14.04
CA GLY A 55 -3.65 5.56 -15.45
C GLY A 55 -4.84 4.84 -16.08
N LEU A 56 -5.84 4.47 -15.28
CA LEU A 56 -7.02 3.72 -15.70
C LEU A 56 -8.25 4.60 -15.66
N GLN A 57 -9.19 4.34 -16.58
CA GLN A 57 -10.50 4.98 -16.52
C GLN A 57 -11.36 4.28 -15.46
N PRO A 58 -11.95 5.02 -14.51
CA PRO A 58 -12.88 4.44 -13.55
C PRO A 58 -14.14 3.98 -14.27
N LEU A 59 -14.69 2.84 -13.84
CA LEU A 59 -16.01 2.43 -14.30
C LEU A 59 -17.08 3.33 -13.65
N PRO A 60 -18.16 3.69 -14.38
CA PRO A 60 -19.26 4.45 -13.79
C PRO A 60 -19.85 3.65 -12.64
N PHE A 61 -19.79 4.21 -11.43
CA PHE A 61 -20.02 3.47 -10.20
C PHE A 61 -21.25 3.98 -9.46
N SER A 62 -22.19 3.07 -9.20
CA SER A 62 -23.06 3.12 -8.03
C SER A 62 -22.47 2.14 -7.01
N PHE A 63 -22.44 2.49 -5.72
CA PHE A 63 -22.09 1.56 -4.62
C PHE A 63 -23.18 0.48 -4.49
N GLY A 64 -23.48 -0.25 -5.55
CA GLY A 64 -24.67 -1.07 -5.67
C GLY A 64 -24.58 -2.37 -4.87
N VAL A 65 -23.39 -2.99 -4.85
CA VAL A 65 -23.13 -4.19 -4.05
C VAL A 65 -21.71 -4.15 -3.51
N LEU A 66 -21.60 -4.18 -2.18
CA LEU A 66 -20.34 -4.37 -1.48
C LEU A 66 -20.31 -5.80 -0.94
N GLN A 67 -19.24 -6.54 -1.25
CA GLN A 67 -18.93 -7.77 -0.54
C GLN A 67 -17.85 -7.47 0.47
N ILE A 68 -18.19 -7.51 1.76
CA ILE A 68 -17.26 -7.23 2.85
C ILE A 68 -16.94 -8.52 3.58
N THR A 69 -15.67 -8.92 3.59
CA THR A 69 -15.16 -9.98 4.45
C THR A 69 -14.52 -9.33 5.67
N GLY A 70 -15.05 -9.60 6.87
CA GLY A 70 -14.48 -9.10 8.12
C GLY A 70 -13.38 -10.00 8.66
N HIS A 71 -12.33 -9.39 9.19
CA HIS A 71 -11.23 -10.04 9.90
C HIS A 71 -11.01 -9.31 11.23
N ASP A 72 -11.31 -10.00 12.33
CA ASP A 72 -10.96 -9.51 13.67
C ASP A 72 -9.44 -9.58 13.80
N ALA A 73 -8.83 -8.40 13.89
CA ALA A 73 -7.39 -8.22 13.87
C ALA A 73 -6.76 -8.43 15.27
N GLY A 74 -7.57 -8.75 16.29
CA GLY A 74 -7.11 -9.03 17.64
C GLY A 74 -6.31 -7.87 18.22
N SER A 75 -5.01 -8.09 18.44
CA SER A 75 -4.10 -7.10 19.05
C SER A 75 -3.44 -6.14 18.06
N LEU A 76 -3.71 -6.25 16.75
CA LEU A 76 -3.11 -5.38 15.74
C LEU A 76 -3.51 -3.92 15.94
N ALA A 77 -2.60 -3.00 15.61
CA ALA A 77 -2.84 -1.57 15.69
C ALA A 77 -3.50 -1.05 14.40
N VAL A 78 -4.69 -1.57 14.07
CA VAL A 78 -5.44 -1.25 12.85
C VAL A 78 -5.69 0.26 12.70
N GLU A 79 -5.85 0.98 13.80
CA GLU A 79 -5.99 2.43 13.80
C GLU A 79 -4.74 3.17 13.28
N ASP A 80 -3.56 2.58 13.46
CA ASP A 80 -2.28 3.01 12.89
C ASP A 80 -2.04 2.43 11.49
N ALA A 81 -3.08 1.79 10.93
CA ALA A 81 -3.07 1.06 9.67
C ALA A 81 -2.08 -0.11 9.67
N ASP A 82 -1.93 -0.78 10.79
CA ASP A 82 -1.36 -2.11 10.82
C ASP A 82 -2.29 -3.13 10.15
N SER A 83 -1.70 -4.16 9.55
CA SER A 83 -2.44 -5.15 8.78
C SER A 83 -1.62 -6.42 8.59
N GLU A 84 -2.23 -7.57 8.85
CA GLU A 84 -1.65 -8.91 8.60
C GLU A 84 -2.55 -9.75 7.68
N ILE A 85 -3.72 -9.24 7.30
CA ILE A 85 -4.68 -9.95 6.47
C ILE A 85 -4.08 -10.49 5.16
N LEU A 86 -4.38 -11.76 4.88
CA LEU A 86 -4.15 -12.44 3.61
C LEU A 86 -5.49 -12.66 2.93
N PHE A 87 -5.70 -12.09 1.74
CA PHE A 87 -6.98 -12.24 1.04
C PHE A 87 -7.09 -13.61 0.39
N GLU A 88 -8.32 -14.13 0.27
CA GLU A 88 -8.55 -15.42 -0.39
C GLU A 88 -7.99 -15.48 -1.83
N PRO A 89 -8.15 -14.45 -2.69
CA PRO A 89 -7.53 -14.45 -4.01
C PRO A 89 -6.00 -14.46 -3.99
N GLU A 90 -5.36 -14.07 -2.88
CA GLU A 90 -3.90 -14.05 -2.71
C GLU A 90 -3.32 -15.43 -2.40
N ARG A 91 -4.16 -16.45 -2.19
CA ARG A 91 -3.77 -17.86 -2.02
C ARG A 91 -3.68 -18.62 -3.34
N SER A 92 -4.26 -18.08 -4.41
CA SER A 92 -4.30 -18.72 -5.72
C SER A 92 -3.00 -18.53 -6.49
N ILE A 93 -2.71 -19.45 -7.42
CA ILE A 93 -1.54 -19.39 -8.31
C ILE A 93 -1.43 -18.00 -8.96
N LEU A 94 -0.21 -17.48 -9.05
CA LEU A 94 0.04 -16.19 -9.68
C LEU A 94 0.34 -16.38 -11.17
N THR A 95 -0.60 -16.00 -12.03
CA THR A 95 -0.34 -16.07 -13.47
C THR A 95 0.74 -15.07 -13.87
N ARG A 96 1.49 -15.36 -14.93
CA ARG A 96 2.53 -14.45 -15.44
C ARG A 96 1.97 -13.05 -15.76
N PRO A 97 0.83 -12.88 -16.44
CA PRO A 97 0.25 -11.55 -16.68
C PRO A 97 -0.14 -10.82 -15.39
N ASP A 98 -0.70 -11.53 -14.40
CA ASP A 98 -1.03 -10.92 -13.10
C ASP A 98 0.23 -10.46 -12.37
N TYR A 99 1.28 -11.29 -12.39
CA TYR A 99 2.57 -10.95 -11.81
C TYR A 99 3.17 -9.71 -12.46
N ASP A 100 3.26 -9.68 -13.79
CA ASP A 100 3.84 -8.56 -14.53
C ASP A 100 3.07 -7.26 -14.22
N ARG A 101 1.74 -7.31 -14.20
CA ARG A 101 0.88 -6.17 -13.82
C ARG A 101 1.16 -5.68 -12.40
N LEU A 102 1.19 -6.59 -11.43
CA LEU A 102 1.41 -6.25 -10.02
C LEU A 102 2.84 -5.74 -9.78
N LYS A 103 3.85 -6.36 -10.40
CA LYS A 103 5.24 -5.91 -10.38
C LYS A 103 5.37 -4.50 -10.95
N SER A 104 4.74 -4.22 -12.09
CA SER A 104 4.74 -2.88 -12.68
C SER A 104 4.12 -1.85 -11.74
N LEU A 105 3.01 -2.16 -11.07
CA LEU A 105 2.41 -1.26 -10.08
C LEU A 105 3.31 -1.05 -8.85
N ALA A 106 3.97 -2.10 -8.35
CA ALA A 106 4.89 -2.02 -7.21
C ALA A 106 6.18 -1.24 -7.53
N LEU A 107 6.67 -1.33 -8.77
CA LEU A 107 7.79 -0.50 -9.24
C LEU A 107 7.35 0.96 -9.47
N LYS A 108 6.16 1.16 -10.04
CA LYS A 108 5.56 2.49 -10.20
C LYS A 108 5.38 3.18 -8.84
N SER A 109 4.88 2.47 -7.82
CA SER A 109 4.69 3.05 -6.49
C SER A 109 6.02 3.48 -5.85
N ALA A 110 7.10 2.72 -6.03
CA ALA A 110 8.44 3.13 -5.60
C ALA A 110 8.90 4.42 -6.31
N ALA A 111 8.78 4.45 -7.64
CA ALA A 111 9.19 5.59 -8.45
C ALA A 111 8.40 6.86 -8.09
N ASP A 112 7.08 6.73 -7.94
CA ASP A 112 6.20 7.85 -7.57
C ASP A 112 6.45 8.32 -6.13
N PHE A 113 6.74 7.41 -5.20
CA PHE A 113 7.14 7.79 -3.84
C PHE A 113 8.44 8.60 -3.88
N MET A 114 9.45 8.14 -4.63
CA MET A 114 10.71 8.85 -4.80
C MET A 114 10.51 10.22 -5.45
N ALA A 115 9.62 10.35 -6.44
CA ALA A 115 9.30 11.62 -7.07
C ALA A 115 8.66 12.62 -6.08
N LEU A 116 7.69 12.17 -5.28
CA LEU A 116 7.11 12.98 -4.19
C LEU A 116 8.18 13.39 -3.18
N TYR A 117 9.00 12.46 -2.72
CA TYR A 117 10.08 12.75 -1.77
C TYR A 117 11.09 13.76 -2.33
N ALA A 118 11.45 13.59 -3.61
CA ALA A 118 12.41 14.45 -4.28
C ALA A 118 11.93 15.90 -4.40
N SER A 119 10.61 16.12 -4.53
CA SER A 119 10.03 17.46 -4.66
C SER A 119 9.98 18.24 -3.34
N ILE A 120 10.27 17.62 -2.20
CA ILE A 120 10.20 18.30 -0.90
C ILE A 120 11.41 19.24 -0.75
N PRO A 121 11.21 20.57 -0.60
CA PRO A 121 12.30 21.55 -0.58
C PRO A 121 13.29 21.36 0.57
N ASP A 122 12.78 21.23 1.80
CA ASP A 122 13.58 20.90 2.98
C ASP A 122 13.12 19.56 3.56
N ARG A 123 13.94 18.53 3.32
CA ARG A 123 13.63 17.15 3.72
C ARG A 123 13.91 16.88 5.19
N MET A 124 14.64 17.77 5.88
CA MET A 124 14.96 17.70 7.30
C MET A 124 14.03 18.54 8.17
N LEU A 125 13.20 19.39 7.56
CA LEU A 125 12.15 20.13 8.28
C LEU A 125 11.20 19.13 8.98
N PRO A 126 10.97 19.28 10.30
CA PRO A 126 9.96 18.48 10.99
C PRO A 126 8.56 18.87 10.50
N LEU A 127 7.91 17.98 9.74
CA LEU A 127 6.59 18.22 9.14
C LEU A 127 5.43 17.89 10.09
N LYS A 128 5.72 17.21 11.21
CA LYS A 128 4.74 16.81 12.23
C LYS A 128 5.33 16.86 13.63
N ARG A 129 4.46 17.00 14.63
CA ARG A 129 4.83 16.79 16.04
C ARG A 129 5.24 15.33 16.26
N LYS A 130 6.34 15.11 16.97
CA LYS A 130 6.78 13.79 17.42
C LYS A 130 5.64 13.07 18.16
N ARG A 131 5.39 11.83 17.76
CA ARG A 131 4.42 10.90 18.38
C ARG A 131 4.98 9.48 18.27
N ARG A 132 4.67 8.65 19.26
CA ARG A 132 5.06 7.24 19.31
C ARG A 132 3.84 6.37 19.03
N THR A 133 4.05 5.31 18.26
CA THR A 133 3.08 4.24 17.97
C THR A 133 3.62 2.92 18.50
N PHE A 134 2.87 1.83 18.30
CA PHE A 134 3.34 0.47 18.61
C PHE A 134 4.69 0.16 17.94
N TYR A 135 4.90 0.64 16.70
CA TYR A 135 6.13 0.43 15.92
C TYR A 135 7.28 1.38 16.28
N GLY A 136 7.12 2.20 17.32
CA GLY A 136 8.11 3.20 17.70
C GLY A 136 7.76 4.60 17.22
N ASP A 137 8.80 5.43 17.06
CA ASP A 137 8.62 6.84 16.72
C ASP A 137 8.16 6.98 15.27
N LEU A 138 7.08 7.75 15.06
CA LEU A 138 6.63 8.06 13.71
C LEU A 138 7.65 8.95 13.01
N PRO A 139 7.88 8.74 11.70
CA PRO A 139 8.70 9.63 10.88
C PRO A 139 8.20 11.08 10.98
N VAL A 140 9.09 11.99 11.36
CA VAL A 140 8.75 13.42 11.53
C VAL A 140 9.29 14.29 10.42
N THR A 141 10.37 13.89 9.77
CA THR A 141 10.91 14.55 8.57
C THR A 141 10.60 13.75 7.31
N ALA A 142 10.77 14.36 6.13
CA ALA A 142 10.67 13.63 4.88
C ALA A 142 11.76 12.57 4.75
N SER A 143 12.97 12.87 5.23
CA SER A 143 14.10 11.93 5.26
C SER A 143 13.79 10.70 6.11
N ASP A 144 13.22 10.88 7.32
CA ASP A 144 12.80 9.76 8.17
C ASP A 144 11.76 8.90 7.46
N MET A 145 10.81 9.53 6.75
CA MET A 145 9.77 8.82 6.02
C MET A 145 10.36 8.00 4.88
N TYR A 146 11.31 8.58 4.14
CA TYR A 146 12.01 7.88 3.07
C TYR A 146 12.78 6.67 3.60
N LEU A 147 13.54 6.80 4.69
CA LEU A 147 14.27 5.69 5.29
C LEU A 147 13.33 4.58 5.80
N HIS A 148 12.19 4.97 6.39
CA HIS A 148 11.17 4.02 6.81
C HIS A 148 10.64 3.20 5.61
N VAL A 149 10.27 3.88 4.53
CA VAL A 149 9.75 3.23 3.31
C VAL A 149 10.84 2.42 2.60
N LEU A 150 12.10 2.88 2.58
CA LEU A 150 13.23 2.14 2.01
C LEU A 150 13.44 0.80 2.72
N SER A 151 13.20 0.73 4.02
CA SER A 151 13.44 -0.49 4.81
C SER A 151 12.50 -1.65 4.48
N VAL A 152 11.38 -1.40 3.79
CA VAL A 152 10.40 -2.46 3.48
C VAL A 152 10.82 -3.38 2.35
N ASN A 153 11.73 -2.96 1.47
CA ASN A 153 12.28 -3.83 0.43
C ASN A 153 12.89 -5.10 1.04
N PRO A 154 13.96 -5.03 1.85
CA PRO A 154 14.55 -6.24 2.44
C PRO A 154 13.55 -6.97 3.33
N PHE A 155 12.71 -6.25 4.06
CA PHE A 155 11.70 -6.85 4.92
C PHE A 155 10.72 -7.74 4.12
N TYR A 156 9.98 -7.20 3.15
CA TYR A 156 8.96 -7.97 2.44
C TYR A 156 9.54 -9.09 1.57
N PHE A 157 10.69 -8.88 0.92
CA PHE A 157 11.36 -9.94 0.17
C PHE A 157 11.80 -11.10 1.08
N SER A 158 12.29 -10.80 2.29
CA SER A 158 12.69 -11.84 3.24
C SER A 158 11.54 -12.75 3.67
N ARG A 159 10.29 -12.24 3.67
CA ARG A 159 9.08 -13.00 4.04
C ARG A 159 8.75 -14.13 3.07
N ILE A 160 9.30 -14.08 1.85
CA ILE A 160 9.17 -15.13 0.84
C ILE A 160 10.53 -15.75 0.48
N GLY A 161 11.51 -15.65 1.37
CA GLY A 161 12.82 -16.30 1.20
C GLY A 161 13.79 -15.60 0.25
N ILE A 162 13.53 -14.35 -0.13
CA ILE A 162 14.46 -13.54 -0.94
C ILE A 162 15.27 -12.63 -0.02
N GLN A 163 16.58 -12.86 0.05
CA GLN A 163 17.51 -12.01 0.80
C GLN A 163 18.11 -10.97 -0.13
N LEU A 164 17.77 -9.69 0.08
CA LEU A 164 18.36 -8.59 -0.69
C LEU A 164 19.80 -8.32 -0.24
N ASN A 165 20.72 -8.27 -1.20
CA ASN A 165 22.12 -7.92 -0.94
C ASN A 165 22.35 -6.40 -0.94
N GLU A 166 21.56 -5.67 -1.72
CA GLU A 166 21.71 -4.23 -1.96
C GLU A 166 20.33 -3.55 -1.93
N ASN A 167 20.26 -2.34 -1.39
CA ASN A 167 19.02 -1.55 -1.26
C ASN A 167 19.32 -0.05 -1.27
N ASP A 168 20.08 0.40 -2.28
CA ASP A 168 20.59 1.77 -2.40
C ASP A 168 19.48 2.83 -2.39
N ASP A 169 18.45 2.61 -3.22
CA ASP A 169 17.25 3.40 -3.27
C ASP A 169 16.01 2.52 -3.40
N LEU A 170 14.84 3.11 -3.11
CA LEU A 170 13.59 2.38 -3.02
C LEU A 170 13.26 1.64 -4.31
N TYR A 171 13.49 2.26 -5.47
CA TYR A 171 13.16 1.69 -6.77
C TYR A 171 14.17 0.60 -7.15
N ARG A 172 15.47 0.91 -7.09
CA ARG A 172 16.54 -0.03 -7.48
C ARG A 172 16.58 -1.26 -6.59
N GLY A 173 16.47 -1.07 -5.28
CA GLY A 173 16.41 -2.20 -4.34
C GLY A 173 15.21 -3.11 -4.62
N ARG A 174 14.06 -2.53 -4.98
CA ARG A 174 12.87 -3.29 -5.34
C ARG A 174 13.01 -4.01 -6.68
N GLN A 175 13.60 -3.35 -7.67
CA GLN A 175 13.93 -3.94 -8.95
C GLN A 175 14.87 -5.15 -8.78
N SER A 176 15.98 -4.98 -8.06
CA SER A 176 16.93 -6.05 -7.77
C SER A 176 16.25 -7.25 -7.07
N GLY A 177 15.34 -6.99 -6.13
CA GLY A 177 14.59 -8.05 -5.43
C GLY A 177 13.70 -8.85 -6.38
N PHE A 178 13.02 -8.19 -7.31
CA PHE A 178 12.26 -8.89 -8.36
C PHE A 178 13.16 -9.66 -9.32
N GLU A 179 14.32 -9.12 -9.70
CA GLU A 179 15.29 -9.83 -10.55
C GLU A 179 15.86 -11.07 -9.85
N MET A 180 16.02 -11.05 -8.53
CA MET A 180 16.40 -12.23 -7.73
C MET A 180 15.26 -13.25 -7.65
N LEU A 181 14.02 -12.80 -7.39
CA LEU A 181 12.82 -13.64 -7.38
C LEU A 181 12.63 -14.38 -8.71
N GLU A 182 12.80 -13.68 -9.83
CA GLU A 182 12.60 -14.23 -11.18
C GLU A 182 13.62 -15.31 -11.57
N LYS A 183 14.75 -15.39 -10.86
CA LYS A 183 15.75 -16.45 -11.02
C LYS A 183 15.39 -17.72 -10.24
N GLN A 184 14.49 -17.64 -9.27
CA GLN A 184 14.02 -18.82 -8.55
C GLN A 184 13.05 -19.62 -9.44
N ARG A 185 13.23 -20.94 -9.44
CA ARG A 185 12.25 -21.85 -10.04
C ARG A 185 10.92 -21.69 -9.31
N ASP A 186 9.82 -21.81 -10.04
CA ASP A 186 8.49 -21.91 -9.45
C ASP A 186 8.06 -20.69 -8.61
N SER A 187 8.73 -19.54 -8.78
CA SER A 187 8.43 -18.28 -8.06
C SER A 187 6.98 -17.81 -8.21
N LEU A 188 6.30 -18.24 -9.27
CA LEU A 188 4.90 -17.92 -9.56
C LEU A 188 3.89 -18.95 -9.04
N GLU A 189 4.34 -20.04 -8.42
CA GLU A 189 3.45 -20.97 -7.68
C GLU A 189 2.73 -20.26 -6.52
N ASN A 190 3.24 -19.11 -6.10
CA ASN A 190 2.65 -18.26 -5.07
C ASN A 190 2.51 -19.01 -3.73
N SER A 191 3.55 -19.77 -3.39
CA SER A 191 3.65 -20.59 -2.19
C SER A 191 3.35 -19.80 -0.92
N LEU A 192 2.78 -20.50 0.06
CA LEU A 192 2.48 -19.96 1.38
C LEU A 192 3.73 -20.05 2.27
N TYR A 193 4.17 -18.91 2.77
CA TYR A 193 5.24 -18.78 3.76
C TYR A 193 4.64 -18.35 5.10
N LEU A 194 5.18 -18.87 6.19
CA LEU A 194 4.84 -18.42 7.54
C LEU A 194 6.08 -17.78 8.15
N ALA A 195 5.96 -16.51 8.54
CA ALA A 195 7.03 -15.74 9.15
C ALA A 195 6.47 -14.93 10.32
N ASP A 196 7.03 -15.10 11.51
CA ASP A 196 6.61 -14.43 12.75
C ASP A 196 5.11 -14.59 13.08
N GLY A 197 4.51 -15.71 12.70
CA GLY A 197 3.08 -15.97 12.89
C GLY A 197 2.18 -15.43 11.77
N GLU A 198 2.73 -14.63 10.85
CA GLU A 198 2.00 -14.05 9.72
C GLU A 198 2.14 -14.91 8.46
N ALA A 199 1.03 -15.04 7.72
CA ALA A 199 0.96 -15.74 6.44
C ALA A 199 1.33 -14.82 5.26
N TRP A 200 2.26 -15.26 4.43
CA TRP A 200 2.82 -14.52 3.31
C TRP A 200 2.73 -15.31 2.01
N THR A 201 2.39 -14.60 0.92
CA THR A 201 2.45 -15.10 -0.46
C THR A 201 3.06 -14.01 -1.33
N LEU A 202 3.54 -14.35 -2.53
CA LEU A 202 4.06 -13.36 -3.47
C LEU A 202 2.99 -12.32 -3.85
N ARG A 203 1.73 -12.74 -4.03
CA ARG A 203 0.59 -11.83 -4.25
C ARG A 203 0.47 -10.80 -3.12
N LYS A 204 0.53 -11.26 -1.86
CA LYS A 204 0.49 -10.38 -0.69
C LYS A 204 1.69 -9.43 -0.65
N VAL A 205 2.92 -9.92 -0.90
CA VAL A 205 4.13 -9.08 -0.96
C VAL A 205 3.96 -7.95 -1.99
N LEU A 206 3.50 -8.27 -3.20
CA LEU A 206 3.25 -7.28 -4.26
C LEU A 206 2.20 -6.23 -3.83
N ARG A 207 1.09 -6.67 -3.23
CA ARG A 207 0.09 -5.74 -2.68
C ARG A 207 0.68 -4.87 -1.57
N ARG A 208 1.48 -5.45 -0.67
CA ARG A 208 2.04 -4.75 0.51
C ARG A 208 3.02 -3.66 0.10
N PHE A 209 3.82 -3.86 -0.93
CA PHE A 209 4.62 -2.78 -1.52
C PHE A 209 3.75 -1.59 -1.95
N ILE A 210 2.70 -1.85 -2.74
CA ILE A 210 1.84 -0.79 -3.27
C ILE A 210 1.09 -0.08 -2.13
N TRP A 211 0.54 -0.85 -1.20
CA TRP A 211 -0.20 -0.33 -0.06
C TRP A 211 0.69 0.53 0.85
N HIS A 212 1.86 0.02 1.23
CA HIS A 212 2.81 0.70 2.13
C HIS A 212 3.27 2.03 1.52
N ASP A 213 3.73 2.02 0.28
CA ASP A 213 4.13 3.24 -0.41
C ASP A 213 2.98 4.26 -0.45
N ARG A 214 1.75 3.83 -0.77
CA ARG A 214 0.58 4.72 -0.86
C ARG A 214 0.22 5.34 0.48
N ILE A 215 0.22 4.58 1.58
CA ILE A 215 -0.11 5.13 2.90
C ILE A 215 0.93 6.14 3.38
N HIS A 216 2.21 5.83 3.20
CA HIS A 216 3.29 6.72 3.59
C HIS A 216 3.40 7.93 2.66
N ALA A 217 3.19 7.77 1.35
CA ALA A 217 3.11 8.88 0.40
C ALA A 217 1.96 9.82 0.74
N ARG A 218 0.76 9.30 1.07
CA ARG A 218 -0.36 10.15 1.49
C ARG A 218 -0.03 10.93 2.75
N ALA A 219 0.58 10.26 3.73
CA ALA A 219 0.99 10.89 4.97
C ALA A 219 2.06 11.98 4.75
N LEU A 220 2.99 11.76 3.82
CA LEU A 220 4.04 12.69 3.44
C LEU A 220 3.46 13.89 2.67
N TYR A 221 2.70 13.63 1.61
CA TYR A 221 2.08 14.64 0.76
C TYR A 221 1.19 15.60 1.57
N ARG A 222 0.30 15.06 2.42
CA ARG A 222 -0.56 15.88 3.29
C ARG A 222 0.21 16.80 4.23
N SER A 223 1.45 16.45 4.57
CA SER A 223 2.27 17.22 5.49
C SER A 223 3.11 18.23 4.75
N ALA A 224 3.70 17.83 3.62
CA ALA A 224 4.40 18.73 2.72
C ALA A 224 3.47 19.85 2.21
N ALA A 225 2.26 19.52 1.76
CA ALA A 225 1.28 20.48 1.27
C ALA A 225 0.79 21.50 2.33
N ARG A 226 1.03 21.24 3.63
CA ARG A 226 0.73 22.18 4.72
C ARG A 226 1.91 23.10 5.07
N ASN A 227 3.13 22.71 4.71
CA ASN A 227 4.36 23.40 5.12
C ASN A 227 5.06 24.10 3.94
N PHE A 228 4.73 23.73 2.69
CA PHE A 228 5.34 24.27 1.48
C PHE A 228 4.29 24.73 0.47
N PRO A 229 4.61 25.67 -0.43
CA PRO A 229 3.73 26.10 -1.51
C PRO A 229 3.29 24.94 -2.40
N ALA A 230 2.03 24.95 -2.83
CA ALA A 230 1.46 23.89 -3.68
C ALA A 230 2.18 23.74 -5.04
N SER A 231 2.81 24.81 -5.54
CA SER A 231 3.60 24.80 -6.78
C SER A 231 4.89 23.98 -6.68
N GLU A 232 5.34 23.64 -5.46
CA GLU A 232 6.60 22.95 -5.23
C GLU A 232 6.43 21.45 -4.98
N ILE A 233 5.24 21.02 -4.52
CA ILE A 233 5.00 19.63 -4.11
C ILE A 233 4.24 18.86 -5.19
N VAL A 234 4.90 17.85 -5.78
CA VAL A 234 4.28 16.98 -6.78
C VAL A 234 3.33 15.97 -6.13
N ASN A 235 2.23 15.61 -6.81
CA ASN A 235 1.25 14.62 -6.35
C ASN A 235 1.12 13.45 -7.35
N PRO A 236 2.15 12.60 -7.49
CA PRO A 236 2.16 11.54 -8.49
C PRO A 236 1.10 10.45 -8.21
N PHE A 237 0.63 10.36 -6.97
CA PHE A 237 -0.41 9.42 -6.54
C PHE A 237 -1.84 9.95 -6.67
N HIS A 238 -2.03 11.19 -7.10
CA HIS A 238 -3.35 11.81 -7.27
C HIS A 238 -4.22 11.78 -6.00
N PHE A 239 -3.62 12.00 -4.82
CA PHE A 239 -4.37 12.05 -3.57
C PHE A 239 -5.26 13.30 -3.51
N SER A 240 -6.52 13.13 -3.10
CA SER A 240 -7.36 14.23 -2.61
C SER A 240 -6.91 14.63 -1.20
N ILE A 241 -6.88 15.94 -0.92
CA ILE A 241 -6.49 16.52 0.39
C ILE A 241 -7.66 17.20 1.06
#